data_AF-A0A9P5TRW8-F1
#
_entry.id   AF-A0A9P5TRW8-F1
#
_cell.length_a   1.000
_cell.length_b   1.000
_cell.length_c   1.000
_cell.angle_alpha   90.00
_cell.angle_beta   90.00
_cell.angle_gamma   90.00
#
_symmetry.space_group_name_H-M   'P 1'
#
loop_
_entity.id
_entity.type
_entity.pdbx_description
1 polymer ?
#
loop_
_entity_poly.entity_id
_entity_poly.type
_entity_poly.pdbx_seq_one_letter_code
_entity_poly.pdbx_strand_id
1 'polypeptide(L)'
;MDFGHKTFWHYLQKQREEVESLLEEVELRAYELLLASQNAMWVLEQQHSASEPTVEECGVYDDEPLEKPKKFVIPQTIDIEDIEDPVDVALREKREELWEKIWTRLARYCAPVRSRYYNERVAVIWSCVARAVYTDRYLMVVAQNYRYITSMLSDAELDLPTVDRLWKAIKDLYVDDVRAAIDDVLHPIRPLGEYVIVFGIRVHKELSGSGLPFHGWGHMTAVFPCYSCVRRVCQTVDDIVALTRYALLSGGGIAQSQTKYEFKYEGSRQLSICGFIPNVMEDVGTRNKVEKCNCFIKKNRPHWTETKLNNAMCVGLSLTDPKTQLFVNACLRHPDLMVLCRKGSDGRLIRSKPLCGTEVRKADTRAGLQKTPWSQKEAIYFQDSILEEARPIVTHEKSLGDCFQVAIVDGGDGDAQHFVDKLVNMWYQVYEVEDFRELLLVIGQPYLDNEELEVDEIQKPYSIPIIPNIEFDVLKSYKKLWGRAPREGRLVDDEIQMEIIAN
;
A
#
# COMPACT_ATOMS: atom_id res chain seq x y z
N MET A 1 -53.87 12.00 23.00
CA MET A 1 -53.77 10.57 22.60
C MET A 1 -52.33 10.13 22.33
N ASP A 2 -51.31 10.77 22.93
CA ASP A 2 -49.90 10.63 22.51
C ASP A 2 -49.01 9.87 23.52
N PHE A 3 -49.53 9.57 24.73
CA PHE A 3 -48.78 8.87 25.78
C PHE A 3 -48.79 7.35 25.57
N GLY A 4 -49.94 6.75 25.26
CA GLY A 4 -50.06 5.31 25.01
C GLY A 4 -49.26 4.83 23.80
N HIS A 5 -49.19 5.63 22.72
CA HIS A 5 -48.40 5.33 21.53
C HIS A 5 -46.89 5.40 21.83
N LYS A 6 -46.43 6.39 22.61
CA LYS A 6 -45.02 6.49 23.04
C LYS A 6 -44.62 5.35 23.97
N THR A 7 -45.47 4.99 24.94
CA THR A 7 -45.18 3.88 25.85
C THR A 7 -45.20 2.53 25.12
N PHE A 8 -46.11 2.34 24.17
CA PHE A 8 -46.15 1.14 23.32
C PHE A 8 -44.92 1.07 22.40
N TRP A 9 -44.53 2.18 21.77
CA TRP A 9 -43.33 2.27 20.95
C TRP A 9 -42.06 1.97 21.76
N HIS A 10 -41.93 2.56 22.96
CA HIS A 10 -40.82 2.24 23.86
C HIS A 10 -40.80 0.77 24.28
N TYR A 11 -41.97 0.16 24.51
CA TYR A 11 -42.05 -1.26 24.85
C TYR A 11 -41.67 -2.16 23.67
N LEU A 12 -42.13 -1.84 22.46
CA LEU A 12 -41.72 -2.54 21.24
C LEU A 12 -40.22 -2.40 20.97
N GLN A 13 -39.67 -1.19 21.15
CA GLN A 13 -38.23 -0.95 21.01
C GLN A 13 -37.43 -1.76 22.03
N LYS A 14 -37.87 -1.76 23.30
CA LYS A 14 -37.23 -2.57 24.35
C LYS A 14 -37.30 -4.07 24.05
N GLN A 15 -38.45 -4.58 23.61
CA GLN A 15 -38.60 -5.99 23.23
C GLN A 15 -37.73 -6.34 22.03
N ARG A 16 -37.64 -5.44 21.05
CA ARG A 16 -36.74 -5.60 19.90
C ARG A 16 -35.29 -5.67 20.37
N GLU A 17 -34.85 -4.74 21.22
CA GLU A 17 -33.49 -4.74 21.79
C GLU A 17 -33.20 -6.02 22.59
N GLU A 18 -34.16 -6.51 23.38
CA GLU A 18 -34.04 -7.79 24.10
C GLU A 18 -33.90 -8.99 23.14
N VAL A 19 -34.66 -9.02 22.05
CA VAL A 19 -34.57 -10.08 21.03
C VAL A 19 -33.27 -9.99 20.23
N GLU A 20 -32.86 -8.79 19.82
CA GLU A 20 -31.59 -8.55 19.12
C GLU A 20 -30.40 -9.01 19.99
N SER A 21 -30.40 -8.66 21.29
CA SER A 21 -29.38 -9.12 22.24
C SER A 21 -29.33 -10.64 22.37
N LEU A 22 -30.48 -11.32 22.43
CA LEU A 22 -30.53 -12.78 22.50
C LEU A 22 -30.04 -13.44 21.21
N LEU A 23 -30.35 -12.86 20.05
CA LEU A 23 -29.85 -13.34 18.77
C LEU A 23 -28.33 -13.23 18.69
N GLU A 24 -27.76 -12.11 19.12
CA GLU A 24 -26.30 -11.93 19.18
C GLU A 24 -25.61 -12.97 20.08
N GLU A 25 -26.19 -13.30 21.24
CA GLU A 25 -25.67 -14.36 22.11
C GLU A 25 -25.71 -15.74 21.45
N VAL A 26 -26.80 -16.05 20.74
CA VAL A 26 -26.96 -17.31 20.01
C VAL A 26 -25.97 -17.39 18.85
N GLU A 27 -25.79 -16.31 18.10
CA GLU A 27 -24.83 -16.21 17.00
C GLU A 27 -23.39 -16.36 17.50
N LEU A 28 -23.04 -15.69 18.59
CA LEU A 28 -21.74 -15.86 19.24
C LEU A 28 -21.51 -17.31 19.64
N ARG A 29 -22.50 -17.94 20.28
CA ARG A 29 -22.36 -19.33 20.71
C ARG A 29 -22.28 -20.29 19.53
N ALA A 30 -23.05 -20.07 18.47
CA ALA A 30 -22.98 -20.85 17.25
C ALA A 30 -21.61 -20.71 16.59
N TYR A 31 -21.09 -19.48 16.51
CA TYR A 31 -19.76 -19.19 15.98
C TYR A 31 -18.64 -19.87 16.79
N GLU A 32 -18.67 -19.80 18.12
CA GLU A 32 -17.74 -20.55 18.99
C GLU A 32 -17.77 -22.05 18.71
N LEU A 33 -18.97 -22.63 18.59
CA LEU A 33 -19.13 -24.06 18.33
C LEU A 33 -18.61 -24.44 16.93
N LEU A 34 -18.83 -23.59 15.93
CA LEU A 34 -18.30 -23.76 14.58
C LEU A 34 -16.76 -23.74 14.60
N LEU A 35 -16.16 -22.75 15.24
CA LEU A 35 -14.70 -22.65 15.36
C LEU A 35 -14.12 -23.83 16.15
N ALA A 36 -14.74 -24.24 17.25
CA ALA A 36 -14.33 -25.40 18.03
C ALA A 36 -14.36 -26.69 17.20
N SER A 37 -15.39 -26.87 16.36
CA SER A 37 -15.50 -28.04 15.48
C SER A 37 -14.39 -28.13 14.43
N GLN A 38 -13.78 -26.98 14.08
CA GLN A 38 -12.69 -26.87 13.12
C GLN A 38 -11.30 -26.74 13.78
N ASN A 39 -11.22 -26.83 15.11
CA ASN A 39 -10.00 -26.53 15.89
C ASN A 39 -9.44 -25.12 15.63
N ALA A 40 -10.33 -24.14 15.40
CA ALA A 40 -10.00 -22.78 15.01
C ALA A 40 -10.35 -21.71 16.06
N MET A 41 -10.33 -22.06 17.35
CA MET A 41 -10.70 -21.14 18.44
C MET A 41 -9.80 -19.89 18.52
N TRP A 42 -8.61 -19.95 17.95
CA TRP A 42 -7.69 -18.82 17.81
C TRP A 42 -8.30 -17.60 17.11
N VAL A 43 -9.34 -17.78 16.28
CA VAL A 43 -10.01 -16.67 15.58
C VAL A 43 -10.62 -15.69 16.59
N LEU A 44 -11.13 -16.19 17.73
CA LEU A 44 -11.69 -15.35 18.80
C LEU A 44 -10.60 -14.56 19.54
N GLU A 45 -9.40 -15.14 19.68
CA GLU A 45 -8.26 -14.49 20.33
C GLU A 45 -7.75 -13.29 19.53
N GLN A 46 -7.83 -13.36 18.19
CA GLN A 46 -7.48 -12.24 17.31
C GLN A 46 -8.48 -11.08 17.40
N GLN A 47 -9.79 -11.37 17.49
CA GLN A 47 -10.81 -10.33 17.64
C GLN A 47 -10.67 -9.53 18.94
N HIS A 48 -10.20 -10.16 20.02
CA HIS A 48 -9.96 -9.47 21.30
C HIS A 48 -8.68 -8.61 21.31
N SER A 49 -7.77 -8.83 20.36
CA SER A 49 -6.50 -8.08 20.25
C SER A 49 -6.63 -6.84 19.34
N ALA A 50 -7.70 -6.74 18.55
CA ALA A 50 -8.00 -5.62 17.68
C ALA A 50 -8.78 -4.50 18.42
N SER A 51 -8.21 -3.95 19.49
CA SER A 51 -8.68 -2.65 20.01
C SER A 51 -8.19 -1.55 19.07
N GLU A 52 -9.12 -0.99 18.29
CA GLU A 52 -9.06 0.19 17.41
C GLU A 52 -7.67 0.68 16.92
N PRO A 53 -7.32 0.42 15.66
CA PRO A 53 -6.36 1.26 14.94
C PRO A 53 -7.06 2.55 14.50
N THR A 54 -6.49 3.69 14.88
CA THR A 54 -6.89 5.02 14.45
C THR A 54 -6.97 5.11 12.92
N VAL A 55 -8.17 5.41 12.42
CA VAL A 55 -8.41 5.84 11.04
C VAL A 55 -7.60 7.11 10.81
N GLU A 56 -6.45 7.00 10.14
CA GLU A 56 -5.80 8.16 9.53
C GLU A 56 -6.68 8.60 8.35
N GLU A 57 -7.44 9.67 8.59
CA GLU A 57 -8.37 10.29 7.65
C GLU A 57 -7.66 10.69 6.35
N CYS A 58 -8.03 10.04 5.26
CA CYS A 58 -7.83 10.56 3.91
C CYS A 58 -9.20 10.58 3.23
N GLY A 59 -9.99 11.60 3.54
CA GLY A 59 -11.33 11.80 2.99
C GLY A 59 -12.00 13.02 3.62
N VAL A 60 -12.08 14.12 2.86
CA VAL A 60 -12.80 15.33 3.23
C VAL A 60 -14.29 15.02 3.26
N TYR A 61 -14.92 15.16 4.42
CA TYR A 61 -16.37 15.09 4.59
C TYR A 61 -17.02 16.39 4.08
N ASP A 62 -17.87 16.30 3.05
CA ASP A 62 -18.92 17.29 2.79
C ASP A 62 -20.24 16.71 3.33
N ASP A 63 -20.61 17.14 4.55
CA ASP A 63 -21.92 16.92 5.14
C ASP A 63 -22.93 17.90 4.53
N GLU A 64 -23.62 17.52 3.45
CA GLU A 64 -24.88 18.18 3.09
C GLU A 64 -26.07 17.48 3.79
N PRO A 65 -26.93 18.22 4.51
CA PRO A 65 -28.07 17.65 5.18
C PRO A 65 -29.19 17.28 4.19
N LEU A 66 -29.66 16.04 4.28
CA LEU A 66 -30.82 15.53 3.52
C LEU A 66 -32.07 16.40 3.76
N GLU A 67 -32.65 16.93 2.67
CA GLU A 67 -33.91 17.67 2.70
C GLU A 67 -35.09 16.77 3.12
N LYS A 68 -35.96 17.31 3.98
CA LYS A 68 -37.16 16.61 4.46
C LYS A 68 -38.20 16.48 3.34
N PRO A 69 -38.89 15.32 3.21
CA PRO A 69 -39.93 15.14 2.21
C PRO A 69 -41.16 16.03 2.54
N LYS A 70 -41.66 16.73 1.51
CA LYS A 70 -42.91 17.48 1.56
C LYS A 70 -44.10 16.52 1.67
N LYS A 71 -45.01 16.80 2.60
CA LYS A 71 -46.28 16.08 2.78
C LYS A 71 -47.12 16.15 1.49
N PHE A 72 -47.43 14.99 0.92
CA PHE A 72 -48.44 14.85 -0.12
C PHE A 72 -49.84 14.85 0.49
N VAL A 73 -50.75 15.58 -0.16
CA VAL A 73 -52.19 15.58 0.11
C VAL A 73 -52.81 14.52 -0.80
N ILE A 74 -53.61 13.62 -0.23
CA ILE A 74 -54.32 12.56 -0.94
C ILE A 74 -55.63 13.12 -1.53
N PRO A 75 -55.92 12.92 -2.82
CA PRO A 75 -57.29 12.80 -3.31
C PRO A 75 -57.68 11.33 -3.48
N GLN A 76 -58.95 11.07 -3.20
CA GLN A 76 -59.58 9.75 -3.14
C GLN A 76 -59.70 9.03 -4.49
N THR A 77 -59.96 7.72 -4.33
CA THR A 77 -60.53 6.74 -5.26
C THR A 77 -59.70 6.34 -6.47
N ILE A 78 -59.25 5.07 -6.48
CA ILE A 78 -59.24 4.12 -7.61
C ILE A 78 -58.98 2.70 -7.05
N ASP A 79 -59.48 1.71 -7.80
CA ASP A 79 -59.40 0.25 -7.65
C ASP A 79 -58.22 -0.32 -6.85
N ILE A 80 -58.54 -1.32 -6.02
CA ILE A 80 -57.57 -2.13 -5.28
C ILE A 80 -56.94 -3.12 -6.27
N GLU A 81 -55.95 -2.64 -7.03
CA GLU A 81 -54.81 -3.49 -7.39
C GLU A 81 -54.06 -3.82 -6.09
N ASP A 82 -53.45 -5.01 -6.00
CA ASP A 82 -52.60 -5.40 -4.87
C ASP A 82 -51.48 -4.35 -4.72
N ILE A 83 -51.68 -3.37 -3.84
CA ILE A 83 -50.68 -2.37 -3.50
C ILE A 83 -49.62 -3.11 -2.70
N GLU A 84 -48.51 -3.44 -3.36
CA GLU A 84 -47.31 -3.95 -2.72
C GLU A 84 -46.87 -2.97 -1.62
N ASP A 85 -46.52 -3.49 -0.43
CA ASP A 85 -46.16 -2.64 0.70
C ASP A 85 -44.98 -1.74 0.32
N PRO A 86 -45.11 -0.40 0.38
CA PRO A 86 -44.03 0.51 0.00
C PRO A 86 -42.74 0.29 0.81
N VAL A 87 -42.84 -0.26 2.03
CA VAL A 87 -41.67 -0.64 2.83
C VAL A 87 -40.98 -1.86 2.23
N ASP A 88 -41.74 -2.88 1.82
CA ASP A 88 -41.19 -4.09 1.20
C ASP A 88 -40.53 -3.78 -0.16
N VAL A 89 -41.13 -2.86 -0.93
CA VAL A 89 -40.52 -2.34 -2.17
C VAL A 89 -39.20 -1.63 -1.86
N ALA A 90 -39.18 -0.71 -0.90
CA ALA A 90 -37.96 0.03 -0.53
C ALA A 90 -36.84 -0.89 0.02
N LEU A 91 -37.20 -1.91 0.81
CA LEU A 91 -36.24 -2.90 1.33
C LEU A 91 -35.65 -3.75 0.19
N ARG A 92 -36.49 -4.15 -0.78
CA ARG A 92 -36.06 -4.90 -1.96
C ARG A 92 -35.13 -4.06 -2.85
N GLU A 93 -35.51 -2.83 -3.17
CA GLU A 93 -34.69 -1.92 -3.97
C GLU A 93 -33.33 -1.66 -3.31
N LYS A 94 -33.31 -1.40 -2.00
CA LYS A 94 -32.06 -1.21 -1.25
C LYS A 94 -31.18 -2.47 -1.26
N ARG A 95 -31.78 -3.65 -1.12
CA ARG A 95 -31.05 -4.92 -1.19
C ARG A 95 -30.43 -5.12 -2.57
N GLU A 96 -31.19 -4.82 -3.62
CA GLU A 96 -30.73 -4.93 -4.99
C GLU A 96 -29.59 -3.94 -5.30
N GLU A 97 -29.69 -2.71 -4.79
CA GLU A 97 -28.62 -1.71 -4.88
C GLU A 97 -27.32 -2.22 -4.23
N LEU A 98 -27.39 -2.75 -3.00
CA LEU A 98 -26.23 -3.28 -2.29
C LEU A 98 -25.61 -4.47 -3.03
N TRP A 99 -26.43 -5.35 -3.60
CA TRP A 99 -25.92 -6.44 -4.43
C TRP A 99 -25.15 -5.93 -5.64
N GLU A 100 -25.68 -4.93 -6.36
CA GLU A 100 -24.99 -4.33 -7.50
C GLU A 100 -23.71 -3.61 -7.09
N LYS A 101 -23.65 -2.99 -5.90
CA LYS A 101 -22.41 -2.45 -5.32
C LYS A 101 -21.37 -3.55 -5.08
N ILE A 102 -21.73 -4.64 -4.40
CA ILE A 102 -20.85 -5.79 -4.15
C ILE A 102 -20.32 -6.35 -5.47
N TRP A 103 -21.22 -6.61 -6.43
CA TRP A 103 -20.86 -7.20 -7.72
C TRP A 103 -19.96 -6.29 -8.55
N THR A 104 -20.20 -4.97 -8.52
CA THR A 104 -19.36 -3.96 -9.17
C THR A 104 -17.98 -3.90 -8.52
N ARG A 105 -17.92 -3.84 -7.19
CA ARG A 105 -16.68 -3.78 -6.41
C ARG A 105 -15.75 -4.96 -6.72
N LEU A 106 -16.27 -6.18 -6.66
CA LEU A 106 -15.47 -7.38 -6.94
C LEU A 106 -15.07 -7.48 -8.42
N ALA A 107 -15.91 -6.98 -9.35
CA ALA A 107 -15.56 -6.93 -10.77
C ALA A 107 -14.39 -5.98 -11.06
N ARG A 108 -14.23 -4.88 -10.32
CA ARG A 108 -13.09 -3.95 -10.47
C ARG A 108 -11.74 -4.61 -10.17
N TYR A 109 -11.71 -5.59 -9.28
CA TYR A 109 -10.48 -6.28 -8.91
C TYR A 109 -10.01 -7.27 -10.00
N CYS A 110 -10.85 -7.58 -10.98
CA CYS A 110 -10.52 -8.56 -12.02
C CYS A 110 -9.37 -8.09 -12.91
N ALA A 111 -8.47 -9.03 -13.20
CA ALA A 111 -7.48 -8.87 -14.25
C ALA A 111 -8.16 -8.95 -15.63
N PRO A 112 -7.52 -8.45 -16.70
CA PRO A 112 -7.99 -8.69 -18.06
C PRO A 112 -8.14 -10.18 -18.34
N VAL A 113 -9.19 -10.59 -19.04
CA VAL A 113 -9.45 -12.02 -19.37
C VAL A 113 -8.31 -12.69 -20.14
N ARG A 114 -7.50 -11.89 -20.84
CA ARG A 114 -6.32 -12.33 -21.58
C ARG A 114 -5.08 -12.58 -20.70
N SER A 115 -5.10 -12.12 -19.45
CA SER A 115 -4.03 -12.39 -18.48
C SER A 115 -4.07 -13.86 -18.08
N ARG A 116 -2.90 -14.50 -18.02
CA ARG A 116 -2.76 -15.87 -17.48
C ARG A 116 -3.18 -15.95 -16.01
N TYR A 117 -3.05 -14.84 -15.29
CA TYR A 117 -3.40 -14.71 -13.88
C TYR A 117 -4.89 -14.43 -13.64
N TYR A 118 -5.75 -14.47 -14.66
CA TYR A 118 -7.18 -14.21 -14.51
C TYR A 118 -7.87 -15.16 -13.51
N ASN A 119 -7.66 -16.47 -13.66
CA ASN A 119 -8.31 -17.45 -12.77
C ASN A 119 -7.76 -17.39 -11.34
N GLU A 120 -6.46 -17.17 -11.21
CA GLU A 120 -5.80 -16.95 -9.92
C GLU A 120 -6.32 -15.69 -9.24
N ARG A 121 -6.47 -14.60 -10.00
CA ARG A 121 -7.11 -13.36 -9.52
C ARG A 121 -8.51 -13.61 -8.99
N VAL A 122 -9.32 -14.37 -9.71
CA VAL A 122 -10.68 -14.72 -9.28
C VAL A 122 -10.63 -15.54 -7.97
N ALA A 123 -9.69 -16.47 -7.83
CA ALA A 123 -9.47 -17.19 -6.58
C ALA A 123 -9.04 -16.27 -5.43
N VAL A 124 -8.17 -15.27 -5.69
CA VAL A 124 -7.79 -14.25 -4.69
C VAL A 124 -8.99 -13.43 -4.27
N ILE A 125 -9.84 -12.97 -5.20
CA ILE A 125 -11.07 -12.24 -4.90
C ILE A 125 -11.97 -13.07 -3.97
N TRP A 126 -12.12 -14.37 -4.26
CA TRP A 126 -12.87 -15.29 -3.40
C TRP A 126 -12.21 -15.48 -2.04
N SER A 127 -10.90 -15.59 -1.98
CA SER A 127 -10.16 -15.66 -0.72
C SER A 127 -10.35 -14.38 0.13
N CYS A 128 -10.36 -13.19 -0.49
CA CYS A 128 -10.73 -11.93 0.19
C CYS A 128 -12.15 -11.97 0.75
N VAL A 129 -13.14 -12.48 0.01
CA VAL A 129 -14.52 -12.61 0.51
C VAL A 129 -14.61 -13.62 1.65
N ALA A 130 -13.90 -14.76 1.57
CA ALA A 130 -13.81 -15.73 2.66
C ALA A 130 -13.21 -15.08 3.92
N ARG A 131 -12.18 -14.23 3.75
CA ARG A 131 -11.56 -13.46 4.83
C ARG A 131 -12.49 -12.42 5.44
N ALA A 132 -13.26 -11.70 4.62
CA ALA A 132 -14.29 -10.79 5.10
C ALA A 132 -15.41 -11.51 5.89
N VAL A 133 -15.74 -12.74 5.50
CA VAL A 133 -16.83 -13.51 6.12
C VAL A 133 -16.44 -14.16 7.45
N TYR A 134 -15.23 -14.71 7.60
CA TYR A 134 -14.88 -15.37 8.87
C TYR A 134 -14.65 -14.40 10.03
N THR A 135 -14.36 -13.13 9.73
CA THR A 135 -14.18 -12.08 10.75
C THR A 135 -15.50 -11.59 11.32
N ASP A 136 -16.61 -11.70 10.59
CA ASP A 136 -17.96 -11.41 11.09
C ASP A 136 -18.68 -12.69 11.53
N ARG A 137 -19.09 -12.74 12.80
CA ARG A 137 -19.69 -13.92 13.42
C ARG A 137 -21.00 -14.34 12.75
N TYR A 138 -21.82 -13.35 12.41
CA TYR A 138 -23.12 -13.56 11.77
C TYR A 138 -22.92 -14.08 10.35
N LEU A 139 -22.04 -13.44 9.57
CA LEU A 139 -21.73 -13.89 8.22
C LEU A 139 -21.15 -15.31 8.21
N MET A 140 -20.29 -15.66 9.17
CA MET A 140 -19.73 -17.01 9.27
C MET A 140 -20.81 -18.09 9.52
N VAL A 141 -21.83 -17.78 10.35
CA VAL A 141 -22.95 -18.70 10.59
C VAL A 141 -23.80 -18.84 9.32
N VAL A 142 -24.14 -17.73 8.67
CA VAL A 142 -24.91 -17.75 7.41
C VAL A 142 -24.15 -18.50 6.31
N ALA A 143 -22.82 -18.32 6.23
CA ALA A 143 -21.96 -18.96 5.24
C ALA A 143 -21.99 -20.49 5.30
N GLN A 144 -22.33 -21.10 6.43
CA GLN A 144 -22.44 -22.57 6.54
C GLN A 144 -23.54 -23.16 5.66
N ASN A 145 -24.53 -22.35 5.26
CA ASN A 145 -25.59 -22.77 4.35
C ASN A 145 -25.11 -22.84 2.89
N TYR A 146 -23.91 -22.35 2.58
CA TYR A 146 -23.39 -22.26 1.22
C TYR A 146 -22.09 -23.04 1.06
N ARG A 147 -22.03 -23.84 0.00
CA ARG A 147 -20.81 -24.60 -0.33
C ARG A 147 -19.73 -23.72 -0.98
N TYR A 148 -20.14 -22.69 -1.73
CA TYR A 148 -19.25 -21.83 -2.51
C TYR A 148 -19.64 -20.37 -2.34
N ILE A 149 -18.66 -19.46 -2.39
CA ILE A 149 -18.90 -18.00 -2.31
C ILE A 149 -19.88 -17.54 -3.38
N THR A 150 -19.71 -18.04 -4.61
CA THR A 150 -20.58 -17.68 -5.74
C THR A 150 -22.04 -18.07 -5.47
N SER A 151 -22.30 -19.11 -4.68
CA SER A 151 -23.66 -19.50 -4.29
C SER A 151 -24.30 -18.49 -3.36
N MET A 152 -23.55 -17.98 -2.36
CA MET A 152 -24.04 -16.92 -1.48
C MET A 152 -24.20 -15.60 -2.24
N LEU A 153 -23.22 -15.22 -3.07
CA LEU A 153 -23.26 -13.97 -3.85
C LEU A 153 -24.32 -13.96 -4.96
N SER A 154 -24.93 -15.10 -5.27
CA SER A 154 -26.01 -15.22 -6.26
C SER A 154 -27.38 -15.41 -5.62
N ASP A 155 -27.47 -15.47 -4.29
CA ASP A 155 -28.73 -15.71 -3.58
C ASP A 155 -29.52 -14.41 -3.43
N ALA A 156 -30.54 -14.25 -4.26
CA ALA A 156 -31.42 -13.09 -4.28
C ALA A 156 -32.34 -13.01 -3.05
N GLU A 157 -32.49 -14.11 -2.31
CA GLU A 157 -33.38 -14.20 -1.15
C GLU A 157 -32.69 -13.87 0.18
N LEU A 158 -31.36 -13.65 0.17
CA LEU A 158 -30.64 -13.13 1.33
C LEU A 158 -31.31 -11.86 1.86
N ASP A 159 -31.47 -11.78 3.18
CA ASP A 159 -32.10 -10.65 3.83
C ASP A 159 -31.20 -9.41 3.77
N LEU A 160 -31.83 -8.23 3.79
CA LEU A 160 -31.13 -6.96 3.67
C LEU A 160 -30.02 -6.77 4.74
N PRO A 161 -30.24 -7.07 6.05
CA PRO A 161 -29.17 -7.02 7.05
C PRO A 161 -27.94 -7.86 6.70
N THR A 162 -28.12 -9.09 6.19
CA THR A 162 -26.99 -9.92 5.75
C THR A 162 -26.22 -9.28 4.60
N VAL A 163 -26.92 -8.77 3.57
CA VAL A 163 -26.27 -8.14 2.41
C VAL A 163 -25.54 -6.86 2.81
N ASP A 164 -26.08 -6.07 3.73
CA ASP A 164 -25.43 -4.85 4.27
C ASP A 164 -24.15 -5.19 5.04
N ARG A 165 -24.16 -6.22 5.89
CA ARG A 165 -22.95 -6.70 6.59
C ARG A 165 -21.90 -7.20 5.62
N LEU A 166 -22.32 -7.97 4.60
CA LEU A 166 -21.41 -8.46 3.57
C LEU A 166 -20.78 -7.32 2.77
N TRP A 167 -21.57 -6.31 2.42
CA TRP A 167 -21.06 -5.09 1.76
C TRP A 167 -20.01 -4.40 2.60
N LYS A 168 -20.28 -4.14 3.88
CA LYS A 168 -19.32 -3.53 4.81
C LYS A 168 -18.04 -4.35 4.92
N ALA A 169 -18.15 -5.65 5.12
CA ALA A 169 -17.00 -6.54 5.26
C ALA A 169 -16.11 -6.57 3.99
N ILE A 170 -16.71 -6.49 2.79
CA ILE A 170 -15.96 -6.42 1.52
C ILE A 170 -15.37 -5.04 1.27
N LYS A 171 -16.14 -3.97 1.58
CA LYS A 171 -15.73 -2.59 1.39
C LYS A 171 -14.56 -2.21 2.29
N ASP A 172 -14.59 -2.68 3.54
CA ASP A 172 -13.65 -2.32 4.61
C ASP A 172 -12.54 -3.36 4.79
N LEU A 173 -12.26 -4.18 3.75
CA LEU A 173 -11.13 -5.11 3.74
C LEU A 173 -9.84 -4.38 4.14
N TYR A 174 -9.04 -4.97 5.02
CA TYR A 174 -7.75 -4.42 5.40
C TYR A 174 -6.63 -4.90 4.47
N VAL A 175 -5.54 -4.14 4.39
CA VAL A 175 -4.41 -4.50 3.50
C VAL A 175 -3.73 -5.81 3.92
N ASP A 176 -3.65 -6.07 5.22
CA ASP A 176 -3.15 -7.35 5.75
C ASP A 176 -4.07 -8.53 5.38
N ASP A 177 -5.39 -8.33 5.35
CA ASP A 177 -6.34 -9.37 4.95
C ASP A 177 -6.17 -9.74 3.48
N VAL A 178 -5.94 -8.75 2.61
CA VAL A 178 -5.67 -9.00 1.20
C VAL A 178 -4.33 -9.71 1.01
N ARG A 179 -3.29 -9.30 1.76
CA ARG A 179 -1.99 -9.98 1.74
C ARG A 179 -2.11 -11.44 2.14
N ALA A 180 -2.92 -11.72 3.14
CA ALA A 180 -3.16 -13.06 3.64
C ALA A 180 -4.08 -13.87 2.71
N ALA A 181 -5.07 -13.25 2.07
CA ALA A 181 -5.92 -13.88 1.07
C ALA A 181 -5.10 -14.36 -0.14
N ILE A 182 -4.15 -13.54 -0.61
CA ILE A 182 -3.22 -13.92 -1.68
C ILE A 182 -2.34 -15.09 -1.25
N ASP A 183 -1.84 -15.06 -0.02
CA ASP A 183 -1.02 -16.12 0.54
C ASP A 183 -1.80 -17.44 0.73
N ASP A 184 -3.10 -17.40 1.01
CA ASP A 184 -3.98 -18.57 1.05
C ASP A 184 -4.11 -19.23 -0.34
N VAL A 185 -4.11 -18.43 -1.41
CA VAL A 185 -4.26 -18.91 -2.79
C VAL A 185 -2.94 -19.40 -3.38
N LEU A 186 -1.86 -18.66 -3.17
CA LEU A 186 -0.55 -18.97 -3.75
C LEU A 186 0.22 -20.02 -2.95
N HIS A 187 -0.08 -20.17 -1.66
CA HIS A 187 0.53 -21.16 -0.78
C HIS A 187 -0.51 -22.04 -0.06
N PRO A 188 -1.38 -22.78 -0.80
CA PRO A 188 -2.50 -23.53 -0.23
C PRO A 188 -2.09 -24.85 0.44
N ILE A 189 -0.92 -25.38 0.10
CA ILE A 189 -0.37 -26.61 0.67
C ILE A 189 0.70 -26.22 1.69
N ARG A 190 0.27 -26.07 2.95
CA ARG A 190 1.16 -25.82 4.07
C ARG A 190 1.33 -27.10 4.88
N PRO A 191 2.56 -27.58 5.11
CA PRO A 191 2.78 -28.78 5.92
C PRO A 191 2.44 -28.55 7.39
N LEU A 192 2.44 -27.28 7.84
CA LEU A 192 2.19 -26.84 9.20
C LEU A 192 1.34 -25.57 9.15
N GLY A 193 0.40 -25.40 10.09
CA GLY A 193 -0.38 -24.16 10.24
C GLY A 193 -1.87 -24.39 10.53
N GLU A 194 -2.41 -23.60 11.44
CA GLU A 194 -3.83 -23.57 11.78
C GLU A 194 -4.63 -22.85 10.69
N TYR A 195 -5.83 -23.33 10.38
CA TYR A 195 -6.74 -22.73 9.43
C TYR A 195 -8.20 -22.96 9.81
N VAL A 196 -9.08 -22.14 9.25
CA VAL A 196 -10.54 -22.33 9.26
C VAL A 196 -11.02 -22.50 7.81
N ILE A 197 -12.06 -23.30 7.59
CA ILE A 197 -12.68 -23.50 6.29
C ILE A 197 -13.92 -22.61 6.17
N VAL A 198 -13.95 -21.82 5.11
CA VAL A 198 -15.04 -20.89 4.78
C VAL A 198 -15.38 -21.08 3.30
N PHE A 199 -16.62 -21.47 2.98
CA PHE A 199 -17.04 -21.83 1.60
C PHE A 199 -16.10 -22.84 0.89
N GLY A 200 -15.53 -23.77 1.65
CA GLY A 200 -14.54 -24.73 1.13
C GLY A 200 -13.13 -24.18 0.90
N ILE A 201 -12.87 -22.91 1.18
CA ILE A 201 -11.55 -22.26 1.11
C ILE A 201 -10.89 -22.33 2.49
N ARG A 202 -9.58 -22.63 2.53
CA ARG A 202 -8.79 -22.58 3.76
C ARG A 202 -8.32 -21.15 3.99
N VAL A 203 -8.74 -20.57 5.11
CA VAL A 203 -8.25 -19.29 5.62
C VAL A 203 -7.24 -19.58 6.71
N HIS A 204 -5.97 -19.29 6.45
CA HIS A 204 -4.89 -19.59 7.38
C HIS A 204 -4.73 -18.49 8.44
N LYS A 205 -4.39 -18.89 9.67
CA LYS A 205 -4.13 -18.00 10.81
C LYS A 205 -2.97 -17.05 10.58
N GLU A 206 -1.87 -17.60 10.07
CA GLU A 206 -0.60 -16.90 9.85
C GLU A 206 -0.26 -16.93 8.37
N LEU A 207 0.61 -16.02 7.95
CA LEU A 207 1.23 -16.08 6.62
C LEU A 207 2.17 -17.28 6.53
N SER A 208 2.36 -17.81 5.32
CA SER A 208 3.24 -18.93 5.03
C SER A 208 4.72 -18.67 5.37
N GLY A 209 5.10 -17.39 5.53
CA GLY A 209 6.48 -16.95 5.68
C GLY A 209 7.29 -16.99 4.38
N SER A 210 6.70 -17.50 3.29
CA SER A 210 7.31 -17.49 1.96
C SER A 210 7.13 -16.12 1.31
N GLY A 211 8.16 -15.65 0.58
CA GLY A 211 8.05 -14.45 -0.21
C GLY A 211 6.96 -14.58 -1.27
N LEU A 212 6.26 -13.49 -1.58
CA LEU A 212 5.32 -13.51 -2.70
C LEU A 212 6.08 -13.69 -4.01
N PRO A 213 5.52 -14.47 -4.96
CA PRO A 213 5.95 -14.34 -6.34
C PRO A 213 5.63 -12.93 -6.84
N PHE A 214 6.32 -12.50 -7.89
CA PHE A 214 6.32 -11.12 -8.32
C PHE A 214 4.96 -10.66 -8.86
N HIS A 215 4.23 -11.53 -9.57
CA HIS A 215 2.84 -11.26 -9.99
C HIS A 215 1.86 -11.09 -8.81
N GLY A 216 2.19 -11.62 -7.62
CA GLY A 216 1.42 -11.44 -6.40
C GLY A 216 1.28 -9.98 -5.96
N TRP A 217 2.23 -9.12 -6.31
CA TRP A 217 2.11 -7.67 -6.11
C TRP A 217 1.05 -7.05 -7.03
N GLY A 218 0.83 -7.64 -8.20
CA GLY A 218 -0.35 -7.35 -9.00
C GLY A 218 -1.62 -7.66 -8.23
N HIS A 219 -1.66 -8.79 -7.52
CA HIS A 219 -2.81 -9.12 -6.70
C HIS A 219 -3.14 -8.05 -5.66
N MET A 220 -2.14 -7.64 -4.89
CA MET A 220 -2.26 -6.57 -3.89
C MET A 220 -2.76 -5.25 -4.51
N THR A 221 -2.11 -4.80 -5.58
CA THR A 221 -2.29 -3.43 -6.11
C THR A 221 -3.60 -3.23 -6.88
N ALA A 222 -4.27 -4.29 -7.31
CA ALA A 222 -5.61 -4.19 -7.89
C ALA A 222 -6.71 -3.98 -6.84
N VAL A 223 -6.51 -4.50 -5.62
CA VAL A 223 -7.45 -4.27 -4.51
C VAL A 223 -7.12 -2.95 -3.82
N PHE A 224 -5.84 -2.66 -3.65
CA PHE A 224 -5.33 -1.40 -3.08
C PHE A 224 -4.45 -0.66 -4.09
N PRO A 225 -4.99 0.28 -4.88
CA PRO A 225 -4.22 1.07 -5.85
C PRO A 225 -3.40 2.20 -5.19
N CYS A 226 -2.88 1.97 -3.97
CA CYS A 226 -2.06 2.91 -3.21
C CYS A 226 -0.76 2.24 -2.76
N TYR A 227 0.36 2.80 -3.19
CA TYR A 227 1.69 2.23 -2.91
C TYR A 227 1.97 2.18 -1.41
N SER A 228 1.65 3.29 -0.71
CA SER A 228 1.87 3.41 0.72
C SER A 228 1.01 2.45 1.54
N CYS A 229 -0.23 2.16 1.11
CA CYS A 229 -1.08 1.16 1.75
C CYS A 229 -0.48 -0.23 1.60
N VAL A 230 -0.14 -0.65 0.37
CA VAL A 230 0.43 -1.98 0.08
C VAL A 230 1.79 -2.14 0.77
N ARG A 231 2.58 -1.08 0.89
CA ARG A 231 3.87 -1.14 1.58
C ARG A 231 3.74 -1.53 3.05
N ARG A 232 2.63 -1.22 3.73
CA ARG A 232 2.44 -1.52 5.18
C ARG A 232 2.61 -3.01 5.49
N VAL A 233 2.30 -3.88 4.51
CA VAL A 233 2.40 -5.34 4.65
C VAL A 233 3.77 -5.91 4.27
N CYS A 234 4.70 -5.09 3.78
CA CYS A 234 6.07 -5.51 3.51
C CYS A 234 6.78 -5.86 4.83
N GLN A 235 7.40 -7.04 4.87
CA GLN A 235 8.12 -7.52 6.05
C GLN A 235 9.62 -7.38 5.89
N THR A 236 10.10 -7.40 4.65
CA THR A 236 11.52 -7.32 4.31
C THR A 236 11.82 -6.17 3.35
N VAL A 237 13.10 -5.80 3.24
CA VAL A 237 13.53 -4.85 2.21
C VAL A 237 13.26 -5.41 0.81
N ASP A 238 13.44 -6.72 0.62
CA ASP A 238 13.20 -7.38 -0.66
C ASP A 238 11.73 -7.29 -1.09
N ASP A 239 10.78 -7.34 -0.15
CA ASP A 239 9.37 -7.08 -0.45
C ASP A 239 9.15 -5.66 -1.00
N ILE A 240 9.79 -4.66 -0.39
CA ILE A 240 9.68 -3.26 -0.84
C ILE A 240 10.31 -3.11 -2.23
N VAL A 241 11.48 -3.73 -2.46
CA VAL A 241 12.15 -3.72 -3.77
C VAL A 241 11.26 -4.39 -4.82
N ALA A 242 10.67 -5.55 -4.52
CA ALA A 242 9.79 -6.26 -5.43
C ALA A 242 8.53 -5.46 -5.75
N LEU A 243 7.86 -4.88 -4.75
CA LEU A 243 6.72 -3.99 -4.94
C LEU A 243 7.10 -2.76 -5.80
N THR A 244 8.24 -2.13 -5.53
CA THR A 244 8.72 -0.96 -6.28
C THR A 244 9.01 -1.31 -7.74
N ARG A 245 9.71 -2.43 -7.97
CA ARG A 245 9.98 -2.95 -9.30
C ARG A 245 8.68 -3.27 -10.03
N TYR A 246 7.72 -3.91 -9.35
CA TYR A 246 6.42 -4.21 -9.93
C TYR A 246 5.70 -2.93 -10.38
N ALA A 247 5.65 -1.91 -9.53
CA ALA A 247 5.05 -0.61 -9.84
C ALA A 247 5.72 0.07 -11.05
N LEU A 248 7.06 0.09 -11.09
CA LEU A 248 7.82 0.76 -12.14
C LEU A 248 7.80 0.00 -13.47
N LEU A 249 7.88 -1.32 -13.42
CA LEU A 249 7.88 -2.18 -14.60
C LEU A 249 6.49 -2.24 -15.21
N SER A 250 5.45 -2.54 -14.42
CA SER A 250 4.07 -2.70 -14.94
C SER A 250 3.48 -1.44 -15.55
N GLY A 251 4.06 -0.26 -15.29
CA GLY A 251 3.50 1.01 -15.73
C GLY A 251 2.12 1.28 -15.12
N GLY A 252 1.67 0.44 -14.19
CA GLY A 252 0.46 0.66 -13.42
C GLY A 252 0.72 1.90 -12.58
N GLY A 253 0.08 3.00 -12.94
CA GLY A 253 0.00 4.18 -12.11
C GLY A 253 -0.60 3.75 -10.76
N ILE A 254 0.25 3.38 -9.82
CA ILE A 254 -0.13 3.24 -8.43
C ILE A 254 0.02 4.64 -7.89
N ALA A 255 -1.03 5.19 -7.27
CA ALA A 255 -0.93 6.50 -6.65
C ALA A 255 0.22 6.46 -5.63
N GLN A 256 1.29 7.19 -5.94
CA GLN A 256 2.49 7.32 -5.10
C GLN A 256 2.35 8.51 -4.15
N SER A 257 1.11 8.89 -3.82
CA SER A 257 0.72 10.15 -3.15
C SER A 257 1.44 10.43 -1.82
N GLN A 258 2.18 9.47 -1.28
CA GLN A 258 2.97 9.62 -0.06
C GLN A 258 4.37 8.98 -0.11
N THR A 259 4.92 8.64 -1.28
CA THR A 259 6.29 8.13 -1.32
C THR A 259 7.26 9.27 -0.99
N LYS A 260 7.86 9.23 0.22
CA LYS A 260 9.06 10.00 0.58
C LYS A 260 10.26 9.75 -0.38
N TYR A 261 10.12 8.80 -1.30
CA TYR A 261 11.10 8.33 -2.26
C TYR A 261 11.09 9.09 -3.59
N GLU A 262 10.02 9.84 -3.86
CA GLU A 262 10.00 10.75 -5.00
C GLU A 262 10.68 12.06 -4.58
N PHE A 263 12.00 12.06 -4.64
CA PHE A 263 12.71 13.32 -4.63
C PHE A 263 12.38 14.08 -5.91
N LYS A 264 12.32 15.41 -5.83
CA LYS A 264 12.11 16.31 -6.98
C LYS A 264 13.31 16.33 -7.95
N TYR A 265 14.15 15.30 -7.94
CA TYR A 265 15.33 15.15 -8.77
C TYR A 265 15.10 14.11 -9.84
N GLU A 266 15.64 14.39 -11.02
CA GLU A 266 15.72 13.43 -12.10
C GLU A 266 16.64 12.27 -11.66
N GLY A 267 16.27 11.01 -11.92
CA GLY A 267 17.06 9.85 -11.46
C GLY A 267 16.42 9.02 -10.34
N SER A 268 15.37 9.52 -9.68
CA SER A 268 14.69 8.81 -8.58
C SER A 268 14.16 7.43 -9.00
N ARG A 269 13.63 7.29 -10.22
CA ARG A 269 13.15 6.03 -10.79
C ARG A 269 14.27 5.03 -11.04
N GLN A 270 15.42 5.50 -11.55
CA GLN A 270 16.62 4.70 -11.80
C GLN A 270 17.17 4.12 -10.49
N LEU A 271 17.23 4.94 -9.44
CA LEU A 271 17.62 4.47 -8.11
C LEU A 271 16.61 3.46 -7.56
N SER A 272 15.32 3.81 -7.58
CA SER A 272 14.25 3.00 -7.00
C SER A 272 14.17 1.60 -7.62
N ILE A 273 14.29 1.46 -8.95
CA ILE A 273 14.25 0.15 -9.61
C ILE A 273 15.44 -0.75 -9.22
N CYS A 274 16.59 -0.15 -8.89
CA CYS A 274 17.77 -0.88 -8.41
C CYS A 274 17.64 -1.36 -6.96
N GLY A 275 16.52 -1.09 -6.29
CA GLY A 275 16.32 -1.41 -4.88
C GLY A 275 16.95 -0.39 -3.93
N PHE A 276 17.17 0.83 -4.40
CA PHE A 276 17.68 1.93 -3.60
C PHE A 276 16.53 2.60 -2.84
N ILE A 277 16.46 2.41 -1.52
CA ILE A 277 15.35 2.88 -0.66
C ILE A 277 15.83 4.03 0.24
N PRO A 278 15.78 5.28 -0.23
CA PRO A 278 16.25 6.44 0.53
C PRO A 278 15.21 6.92 1.54
N ASN A 279 15.57 7.06 2.81
CA ASN A 279 14.64 7.58 3.83
C ASN A 279 14.83 9.07 4.10
N VAL A 280 16.06 9.55 3.98
CA VAL A 280 16.42 10.94 4.24
C VAL A 280 17.39 11.40 3.16
N MET A 281 17.10 12.57 2.60
CA MET A 281 18.03 13.36 1.82
C MET A 281 18.08 14.76 2.41
N GLU A 282 19.26 15.16 2.88
CA GLU A 282 19.50 16.52 3.32
C GLU A 282 19.84 17.38 2.09
N ASP A 283 18.82 18.03 1.52
CA ASP A 283 19.01 19.11 0.55
C ASP A 283 19.14 20.44 1.30
N VAL A 284 20.38 20.91 1.38
CA VAL A 284 20.74 22.17 2.03
C VAL A 284 20.56 23.39 1.10
N GLY A 285 20.11 23.18 -0.13
CA GLY A 285 19.92 24.21 -1.14
C GLY A 285 21.25 24.83 -1.58
N THR A 286 21.56 26.03 -1.06
CA THR A 286 22.83 26.69 -1.41
C THR A 286 24.00 26.01 -0.69
N ARG A 287 24.74 25.17 -1.42
CA ARG A 287 25.88 24.41 -0.92
C ARG A 287 26.97 25.25 -0.24
N ASN A 288 27.23 26.46 -0.76
CA ASN A 288 28.27 27.35 -0.26
C ASN A 288 27.69 28.69 0.16
N LYS A 289 27.93 29.09 1.42
CA LYS A 289 27.53 30.38 1.96
C LYS A 289 28.77 31.19 2.31
N VAL A 290 28.89 32.41 1.76
CA VAL A 290 29.97 33.34 2.09
C VAL A 290 29.41 34.53 2.85
N GLU A 291 29.91 34.75 4.06
CA GLU A 291 29.49 35.82 4.95
C GLU A 291 30.67 36.74 5.30
N LYS A 292 30.40 38.04 5.42
CA LYS A 292 31.34 39.01 5.95
C LYS A 292 30.93 39.33 7.39
N CYS A 293 31.83 39.10 8.35
CA CYS A 293 31.62 39.51 9.73
C CYS A 293 32.64 40.59 10.10
N ASN A 294 32.20 41.56 10.89
CA ASN A 294 33.09 42.55 11.49
C ASN A 294 33.21 42.22 12.98
N CYS A 295 34.32 41.60 13.40
CA CYS A 295 34.55 41.31 14.81
C CYS A 295 34.87 42.61 15.57
N PHE A 296 33.97 43.02 16.48
CA PHE A 296 34.22 44.12 17.41
C PHE A 296 35.51 43.94 18.23
N ILE A 297 35.84 42.71 18.60
CA ILE A 297 37.02 42.36 19.42
C ILE A 297 38.34 42.52 18.64
N LYS A 298 38.32 42.46 17.30
CA LYS A 298 39.52 42.59 16.43
C LYS A 298 39.59 43.95 15.74
N LYS A 299 39.32 45.04 16.46
CA LYS A 299 39.38 46.43 15.93
C LYS A 299 38.55 46.63 14.64
N ASN A 300 37.37 46.01 14.52
CA ASN A 300 36.52 46.06 13.32
C ASN A 300 37.20 45.62 12.02
N ARG A 301 38.26 44.79 12.08
CA ARG A 301 38.80 44.20 10.85
C ARG A 301 37.77 43.25 10.25
N PRO A 302 37.38 43.44 8.97
CA PRO A 302 36.46 42.54 8.31
C PRO A 302 37.13 41.19 8.16
N HIS A 303 36.41 40.12 8.47
CA HIS A 303 36.79 38.78 8.06
C HIS A 303 35.66 38.15 7.27
N TRP A 304 36.03 37.25 6.39
CA TRP A 304 35.14 36.50 5.54
C TRP A 304 35.13 35.05 6.03
N THR A 305 33.94 34.47 6.12
CA THR A 305 33.72 33.07 6.44
C THR A 305 33.00 32.44 5.26
N GLU A 306 33.48 31.29 4.83
CA GLU A 306 32.80 30.45 3.86
C GLU A 306 32.46 29.13 4.53
N THR A 307 31.19 28.75 4.42
CA THR A 307 30.65 27.49 4.93
C THR A 307 30.19 26.66 3.75
N LYS A 308 30.71 25.44 3.62
CA LYS A 308 30.25 24.42 2.68
C LYS A 308 29.41 23.40 3.43
N LEU A 309 28.19 23.20 2.97
CA LEU A 309 27.28 22.17 3.47
C LEU A 309 27.24 21.04 2.42
N ASN A 310 27.50 19.82 2.84
CA ASN A 310 27.53 18.66 1.93
C ASN A 310 26.18 17.95 1.93
N ASN A 311 25.71 17.60 0.73
CA ASN A 311 24.49 16.81 0.58
C ASN A 311 24.73 15.40 1.15
N ALA A 312 23.76 14.91 1.90
CA ALA A 312 23.80 13.59 2.52
C ALA A 312 22.54 12.80 2.17
N MET A 313 22.70 11.49 2.01
CA MET A 313 21.60 10.57 1.77
C MET A 313 21.76 9.30 2.61
N CYS A 314 20.69 8.91 3.29
CA CYS A 314 20.62 7.69 4.09
C CYS A 314 19.66 6.70 3.42
N VAL A 315 20.17 5.48 3.22
CA VAL A 315 19.56 4.50 2.30
C VAL A 315 19.58 3.11 2.91
N GLY A 316 18.44 2.44 2.85
CA GLY A 316 18.35 1.00 3.10
C GLY A 316 18.43 0.24 1.79
N LEU A 317 19.28 -0.78 1.75
CA LEU A 317 19.45 -1.67 0.60
C LEU A 317 19.24 -3.12 1.03
N SER A 318 18.99 -4.00 0.05
CA SER A 318 18.85 -5.43 0.30
C SER A 318 20.13 -6.04 0.87
N LEU A 319 19.99 -7.00 1.78
CA LEU A 319 21.10 -7.84 2.25
C LEU A 319 21.35 -9.04 1.34
N THR A 320 20.36 -9.42 0.53
CA THR A 320 20.36 -10.63 -0.29
C THR A 320 20.79 -10.36 -1.74
N ASP A 321 20.58 -9.14 -2.25
CA ASP A 321 20.96 -8.75 -3.60
C ASP A 321 22.50 -8.55 -3.73
N PRO A 322 23.21 -9.37 -4.54
CA PRO A 322 24.65 -9.20 -4.74
C PRO A 322 25.02 -7.86 -5.40
N LYS A 323 24.13 -7.25 -6.20
CA LYS A 323 24.36 -5.94 -6.85
C LYS A 323 24.45 -4.82 -5.80
N THR A 324 23.76 -4.95 -4.67
CA THR A 324 23.88 -4.01 -3.54
C THR A 324 25.32 -3.93 -3.03
N GLN A 325 26.00 -5.06 -2.84
CA GLN A 325 27.39 -5.05 -2.38
C GLN A 325 28.33 -4.39 -3.40
N LEU A 326 28.11 -4.64 -4.69
CA LEU A 326 28.89 -4.04 -5.77
C LEU A 326 28.72 -2.52 -5.79
N PHE A 327 27.48 -2.03 -5.65
CA PHE A 327 27.18 -0.62 -5.54
C PHE A 327 27.87 0.03 -4.34
N VAL A 328 27.72 -0.53 -3.13
CA VAL A 328 28.37 0.02 -1.93
C VAL A 328 29.89 0.04 -2.08
N ASN A 329 30.48 -1.00 -2.69
CA ASN A 329 31.91 -1.04 -2.98
C ASN A 329 32.33 0.02 -4.02
N ALA A 330 31.49 0.35 -4.98
CA ALA A 330 31.73 1.45 -5.91
C ALA A 330 31.70 2.80 -5.17
N CYS A 331 30.69 3.03 -4.32
CA CYS A 331 30.60 4.25 -3.50
C CYS A 331 31.81 4.42 -2.58
N LEU A 332 32.24 3.34 -1.89
CA LEU A 332 33.40 3.36 -0.99
C LEU A 332 34.71 3.75 -1.71
N ARG A 333 34.81 3.45 -3.01
CA ARG A 333 35.99 3.75 -3.84
C ARG A 333 35.91 5.10 -4.55
N HIS A 334 34.73 5.73 -4.59
CA HIS A 334 34.56 6.97 -5.32
C HIS A 334 35.30 8.13 -4.62
N PRO A 335 36.09 8.94 -5.34
CA PRO A 335 36.95 9.97 -4.73
C PRO A 335 36.15 11.01 -3.95
N ASP A 336 34.98 11.40 -4.46
CA ASP A 336 34.13 12.44 -3.89
C ASP A 336 33.19 11.94 -2.79
N LEU A 337 32.97 10.64 -2.63
CA LEU A 337 31.96 10.15 -1.68
C LEU A 337 32.60 9.76 -0.35
N MET A 338 31.97 10.23 0.73
CA MET A 338 32.24 9.80 2.10
C MET A 338 31.12 8.86 2.49
N VAL A 339 31.45 7.60 2.76
CA VAL A 339 30.47 6.53 2.96
C VAL A 339 30.68 5.89 4.31
N LEU A 340 29.59 5.72 5.04
CA LEU A 340 29.48 4.91 6.24
C LEU A 340 28.42 3.85 5.98
N CYS A 341 28.72 2.58 6.27
CA CYS A 341 27.75 1.52 6.07
C CYS A 341 27.91 0.38 7.07
N ARG A 342 26.83 -0.39 7.26
CA ARG A 342 26.83 -1.69 7.98
C ARG A 342 25.76 -2.61 7.41
N LYS A 343 25.99 -3.92 7.52
CA LYS A 343 25.04 -4.96 7.13
C LYS A 343 24.21 -5.40 8.32
N GLY A 344 22.95 -4.97 8.38
CA GLY A 344 22.06 -5.20 9.52
C GLY A 344 22.42 -4.36 10.75
N SER A 345 21.54 -4.39 11.75
CA SER A 345 21.70 -3.64 13.01
C SER A 345 23.02 -3.92 13.73
N ASP A 346 23.43 -5.17 13.74
CA ASP A 346 24.60 -5.68 14.47
C ASP A 346 25.84 -5.82 13.57
N GLY A 347 25.74 -5.35 12.33
CA GLY A 347 26.82 -5.37 11.37
C GLY A 347 28.00 -4.51 11.79
N ARG A 348 29.21 -4.95 11.42
CA ARG A 348 30.41 -4.13 11.59
C ARG A 348 30.31 -2.85 10.76
N LEU A 349 30.61 -1.72 11.40
CA LEU A 349 30.72 -0.41 10.74
C LEU A 349 31.94 -0.37 9.81
N ILE A 350 31.71 0.05 8.57
CA ILE A 350 32.72 0.27 7.53
C ILE A 350 32.63 1.73 7.10
N ARG A 351 33.77 2.40 7.01
CA ARG A 351 33.84 3.83 6.67
C ARG A 351 34.94 4.07 5.63
N SER A 352 34.64 4.80 4.55
CA SER A 352 35.67 5.20 3.57
C SER A 352 36.51 6.37 4.10
N LYS A 353 35.83 7.41 4.60
CA LYS A 353 36.39 8.66 5.13
C LYS A 353 35.47 9.20 6.24
N PRO A 354 35.92 10.07 7.15
CA PRO A 354 35.02 10.77 8.06
C PRO A 354 33.87 11.46 7.31
N LEU A 355 32.62 11.23 7.70
CA LEU A 355 31.44 11.81 7.04
C LEU A 355 31.31 13.28 7.44
N CYS A 356 31.88 14.17 6.63
CA CYS A 356 31.86 15.60 6.90
C CYS A 356 30.61 16.25 6.31
N GLY A 357 29.67 16.66 7.16
CA GLY A 357 28.47 17.38 6.76
C GLY A 357 28.72 18.86 6.49
N THR A 358 29.59 19.49 7.28
CA THR A 358 29.87 20.93 7.16
C THR A 358 31.36 21.22 7.24
N GLU A 359 31.86 22.02 6.30
CA GLU A 359 33.22 22.55 6.30
C GLU A 359 33.21 24.07 6.40
N VAL A 360 34.19 24.65 7.10
CA VAL A 360 34.30 26.10 7.27
C VAL A 360 35.72 26.57 6.96
N ARG A 361 35.86 27.65 6.21
CA ARG A 361 37.14 28.36 6.04
C ARG A 361 36.98 29.84 6.27
N LYS A 362 38.02 30.49 6.78
CA LYS A 362 38.00 31.91 7.16
C LYS A 362 39.21 32.63 6.58
N ALA A 363 39.02 33.85 6.11
CA ALA A 363 40.11 34.69 5.60
C ALA A 363 39.84 36.18 5.87
N ASP A 364 40.90 36.98 5.92
CA ASP A 364 40.77 38.44 6.12
C ASP A 364 40.21 39.16 4.87
N THR A 365 40.21 38.50 3.70
CA THR A 365 39.64 39.02 2.46
C THR A 365 38.82 37.96 1.75
N ARG A 366 37.83 38.38 0.95
CA ARG A 366 37.01 37.46 0.16
C ARG A 366 37.83 36.63 -0.82
N ALA A 367 38.79 37.26 -1.51
CA ALA A 367 39.71 36.56 -2.41
C ALA A 367 40.67 35.60 -1.67
N GLY A 368 40.97 35.90 -0.40
CA GLY A 368 41.77 35.03 0.46
C GLY A 368 41.10 33.68 0.74
N LEU A 369 39.77 33.61 0.75
CA LEU A 369 39.04 32.36 1.01
C LEU A 369 39.45 31.24 0.05
N GLN A 370 39.56 31.54 -1.25
CA GLN A 370 39.94 30.56 -2.27
C GLN A 370 41.32 29.92 -2.03
N LYS A 371 42.21 30.61 -1.32
CA LYS A 371 43.57 30.16 -1.01
C LYS A 371 43.69 29.53 0.38
N THR A 372 42.67 29.68 1.23
CA THR A 372 42.66 29.11 2.58
C THR A 372 42.10 27.68 2.53
N PRO A 373 42.78 26.69 3.14
CA PRO A 373 42.24 25.34 3.26
C PRO A 373 41.05 25.29 4.24
N TRP A 374 40.19 24.27 4.09
CA TRP A 374 39.10 24.02 5.02
C TRP A 374 39.60 23.71 6.44
N SER A 375 38.91 24.23 7.45
CA SER A 375 39.28 24.06 8.85
C SER A 375 38.82 22.70 9.38
N GLN A 376 39.78 21.83 9.73
CA GLN A 376 39.48 20.55 10.36
C GLN A 376 38.86 20.70 11.77
N LYS A 377 39.16 21.79 12.48
CA LYS A 377 38.66 22.03 13.85
C LYS A 377 37.22 22.51 13.90
N GLU A 378 36.77 23.19 12.85
CA GLU A 378 35.42 23.75 12.76
C GLU A 378 34.50 22.87 11.89
N ALA A 379 35.01 21.78 11.32
CA ALA A 379 34.23 20.84 10.55
C ALA A 379 33.25 20.06 11.45
N ILE A 380 32.02 19.90 10.97
CA ILE A 380 30.99 19.09 11.64
C ILE A 380 30.91 17.76 10.93
N TYR A 381 31.06 16.68 11.70
CA TYR A 381 30.98 15.31 11.20
C TYR A 381 29.73 14.63 11.71
N PHE A 382 29.10 13.86 10.84
CA PHE A 382 28.01 12.98 11.24
C PHE A 382 28.54 11.87 12.16
N GLN A 383 27.74 11.56 13.18
CA GLN A 383 28.00 10.44 14.09
C GLN A 383 27.50 9.13 13.46
N ASP A 384 27.96 7.99 13.97
CA ASP A 384 27.55 6.67 13.47
C ASP A 384 26.04 6.42 13.56
N SER A 385 25.36 7.10 14.50
CA SER A 385 23.91 7.06 14.67
C SER A 385 23.13 7.55 13.44
N ILE A 386 23.76 8.23 12.49
CA ILE A 386 23.11 8.60 11.22
C ILE A 386 22.60 7.37 10.44
N LEU A 387 23.20 6.19 10.64
CA LEU A 387 22.73 4.95 10.02
C LEU A 387 21.36 4.50 10.52
N GLU A 388 20.86 5.04 11.63
CA GLU A 388 19.49 4.80 12.09
C GLU A 388 18.46 5.40 11.12
N GLU A 389 18.80 6.53 10.48
CA GLU A 389 18.00 7.15 9.42
C GLU A 389 17.97 6.30 8.14
N ALA A 390 18.88 5.33 7.98
CA ALA A 390 18.92 4.46 6.82
C ALA A 390 17.91 3.28 6.87
N ARG A 391 17.14 3.11 7.96
CA ARG A 391 16.14 2.03 8.11
C ARG A 391 14.88 2.30 7.29
N PRO A 392 14.56 1.49 6.26
CA PRO A 392 13.35 1.67 5.46
C PRO A 392 12.09 1.76 6.31
N ILE A 393 11.33 2.85 6.14
CA ILE A 393 10.08 3.07 6.87
C ILE A 393 8.95 2.29 6.19
N VAL A 394 8.15 1.55 6.95
CA VAL A 394 6.98 0.80 6.47
C VAL A 394 5.68 1.47 6.93
N THR A 395 5.64 1.91 8.19
CA THR A 395 4.61 2.80 8.76
C THR A 395 5.30 3.85 9.63
N HIS A 396 4.57 4.85 10.12
CA HIS A 396 5.13 5.86 11.04
C HIS A 396 5.82 5.26 12.28
N GLU A 397 5.39 4.08 12.71
CA GLU A 397 5.90 3.40 13.90
C GLU A 397 6.84 2.22 13.60
N LYS A 398 6.89 1.77 12.34
CA LYS A 398 7.62 0.55 11.93
C LYS A 398 8.68 0.86 10.89
N SER A 399 9.92 0.48 11.19
CA SER A 399 11.04 0.51 10.25
C SER A 399 11.75 -0.84 10.19
N LEU A 400 12.39 -1.12 9.05
CA LEU A 400 13.10 -2.38 8.81
C LEU A 400 14.58 -2.23 9.19
N GLY A 401 14.98 -2.85 10.30
CA GLY A 401 16.37 -2.87 10.77
C GLY A 401 17.25 -3.91 10.06
N ASP A 402 16.65 -4.97 9.53
CA ASP A 402 17.36 -6.03 8.79
C ASP A 402 17.60 -5.60 7.34
N CYS A 403 18.54 -4.68 7.16
CA CYS A 403 18.90 -4.12 5.86
C CYS A 403 20.38 -3.72 5.79
N PHE A 404 20.90 -3.53 4.58
CA PHE A 404 22.20 -2.91 4.38
C PHE A 404 22.04 -1.39 4.49
N GLN A 405 22.44 -0.84 5.63
CA GLN A 405 22.32 0.58 5.94
C GLN A 405 23.53 1.33 5.42
N VAL A 406 23.28 2.39 4.64
CA VAL A 406 24.32 3.20 4.00
C VAL A 406 24.00 4.68 4.18
N ALA A 407 24.96 5.43 4.70
CA ALA A 407 24.97 6.89 4.69
C ALA A 407 26.05 7.35 3.71
N ILE A 408 25.65 8.17 2.73
CA ILE A 408 26.51 8.68 1.66
C ILE A 408 26.49 10.20 1.73
N VAL A 409 27.66 10.80 1.88
CA VAL A 409 27.84 12.26 1.84
C VAL A 409 28.69 12.62 0.64
N ASP A 410 28.19 13.50 -0.22
CA ASP A 410 28.95 14.00 -1.36
C ASP A 410 29.92 15.10 -0.91
N GLY A 411 31.20 14.93 -1.17
CA GLY A 411 32.24 15.94 -0.94
C GLY A 411 32.56 16.80 -2.17
N GLY A 412 31.91 16.53 -3.32
CA GLY A 412 32.11 17.29 -4.56
C GLY A 412 31.66 18.76 -4.48
N ASP A 413 31.63 19.46 -5.61
CA ASP A 413 31.21 20.88 -5.67
C ASP A 413 29.89 21.09 -6.44
N GLY A 414 29.27 20.02 -6.94
CA GLY A 414 27.98 20.06 -7.64
C GLY A 414 26.79 20.28 -6.71
N ASP A 415 25.58 20.42 -7.27
CA ASP A 415 24.35 20.50 -6.47
C ASP A 415 23.80 19.11 -6.09
N ALA A 416 22.58 19.07 -5.53
CA ALA A 416 21.89 17.84 -5.18
C ALA A 416 21.58 16.94 -6.40
N GLN A 417 21.27 17.52 -7.57
CA GLN A 417 21.03 16.77 -8.79
C GLN A 417 22.31 16.08 -9.26
N HIS A 418 23.45 16.79 -9.27
CA HIS A 418 24.75 16.19 -9.60
C HIS A 418 25.10 15.03 -8.65
N PHE A 419 24.70 15.11 -7.38
CA PHE A 419 24.89 14.01 -6.44
C PHE A 419 24.02 12.79 -6.82
N VAL A 420 22.73 12.99 -7.13
CA VAL A 420 21.83 11.93 -7.61
C VAL A 420 22.39 11.30 -8.89
N ASP A 421 22.83 12.10 -9.86
CA ASP A 421 23.41 11.62 -11.12
C ASP A 421 24.64 10.74 -10.91
N LYS A 422 25.52 11.09 -9.95
CA LYS A 422 26.66 10.23 -9.57
C LYS A 422 26.19 8.86 -9.09
N LEU A 423 25.16 8.81 -8.25
CA LEU A 423 24.61 7.55 -7.72
C LEU A 423 23.94 6.72 -8.82
N VAL A 424 23.19 7.36 -9.73
CA VAL A 424 22.59 6.71 -10.90
C VAL A 424 23.66 6.09 -11.79
N ASN A 425 24.72 6.85 -12.10
CA ASN A 425 25.82 6.36 -12.92
C ASN A 425 26.55 5.16 -12.28
N MET A 426 26.65 5.11 -10.95
CA MET A 426 27.19 3.92 -10.26
C MET A 426 26.30 2.69 -10.44
N TRP A 427 24.98 2.87 -10.37
CA TRP A 427 24.06 1.77 -10.63
C TRP A 427 24.12 1.29 -12.07
N TYR A 428 24.19 2.21 -13.04
CA TYR A 428 24.42 1.84 -14.45
C TYR A 428 25.70 1.01 -14.63
N GLN A 429 26.80 1.38 -13.98
CA GLN A 429 28.02 0.58 -14.00
C GLN A 429 27.85 -0.79 -13.34
N VAL A 430 27.11 -0.88 -12.23
CA VAL A 430 26.84 -2.15 -11.52
C VAL A 430 25.98 -3.10 -12.34
N TYR A 431 25.03 -2.55 -13.11
CA TYR A 431 24.16 -3.31 -14.01
C TYR A 431 24.74 -3.48 -15.42
N GLU A 432 25.86 -2.84 -15.73
CA GLU A 432 26.52 -2.86 -17.05
C GLU A 432 25.60 -2.35 -18.17
N VAL A 433 24.92 -1.23 -17.91
CA VAL A 433 23.97 -0.58 -18.84
C VAL A 433 24.34 0.88 -19.07
N GLU A 434 23.91 1.46 -20.18
CA GLU A 434 24.19 2.86 -20.53
C GLU A 434 23.05 3.82 -20.18
N ASP A 435 21.81 3.33 -20.16
CA ASP A 435 20.64 4.17 -19.93
C ASP A 435 19.53 3.48 -19.11
N PHE A 436 18.47 4.24 -18.83
CA PHE A 436 17.35 3.75 -18.04
C PHE A 436 16.55 2.65 -18.78
N ARG A 437 16.46 2.71 -20.10
CA ARG A 437 15.72 1.71 -20.88
C ARG A 437 16.42 0.35 -20.81
N GLU A 438 17.74 0.33 -20.95
CA GLU A 438 18.54 -0.87 -20.75
C GLU A 438 18.44 -1.38 -19.32
N LEU A 439 18.44 -0.49 -18.32
CA LEU A 439 18.24 -0.87 -16.93
C LEU A 439 16.87 -1.57 -16.70
N LEU A 440 15.79 -1.01 -17.26
CA LEU A 440 14.46 -1.62 -17.22
C LEU A 440 14.46 -3.01 -17.86
N LEU A 441 15.14 -3.17 -19.00
CA LEU A 441 15.24 -4.46 -19.69
C LEU A 441 16.01 -5.49 -18.87
N VAL A 442 17.19 -5.13 -18.35
CA VAL A 442 18.04 -6.05 -17.57
C VAL A 442 17.35 -6.50 -16.28
N ILE A 443 16.64 -5.59 -15.59
CA ILE A 443 15.91 -5.93 -14.36
C ILE A 443 14.59 -6.65 -14.67
N GLY A 444 13.91 -6.29 -15.76
CA GLY A 444 12.61 -6.84 -16.15
C GLY A 444 12.69 -8.23 -16.79
N GLN A 445 13.74 -8.52 -17.55
CA GLN A 445 13.87 -9.76 -18.33
C GLN A 445 13.73 -11.03 -17.49
N PRO A 446 14.34 -11.16 -16.29
CA PRO A 446 14.15 -12.34 -15.45
C PRO A 446 12.69 -12.58 -15.06
N TYR A 447 11.89 -11.52 -14.88
CA TYR A 447 10.46 -11.67 -14.59
C TYR A 447 9.66 -12.07 -15.83
N LEU A 448 10.06 -11.61 -17.02
CA LEU A 448 9.48 -12.06 -18.28
C LEU A 448 9.78 -13.53 -18.55
N ASP A 449 11.04 -13.95 -18.36
CA ASP A 449 11.50 -15.32 -18.61
C ASP A 449 10.85 -16.32 -17.66
N ASN A 450 10.60 -15.93 -16.41
CA ASN A 450 9.87 -16.73 -15.42
C ASN A 450 8.35 -16.56 -15.49
N GLU A 451 7.86 -15.87 -16.53
CA GLU A 451 6.43 -15.62 -16.78
C GLU A 451 5.71 -14.75 -15.73
N GLU A 452 6.44 -14.19 -14.77
CA GLU A 452 5.97 -13.32 -13.68
C GLU A 452 5.51 -11.92 -14.15
N LEU A 453 5.92 -11.51 -15.34
CA LEU A 453 5.44 -10.31 -16.02
C LEU A 453 4.84 -10.69 -17.38
N GLU A 454 3.70 -10.09 -17.71
CA GLU A 454 3.03 -10.32 -18.98
C GLU A 454 3.18 -9.12 -19.91
N VAL A 455 3.52 -9.37 -21.17
CA VAL A 455 3.59 -8.34 -22.22
C VAL A 455 2.40 -8.51 -23.16
N ASP A 456 1.79 -7.41 -23.53
CA ASP A 456 0.75 -7.42 -24.55
C ASP A 456 1.38 -7.61 -25.95
N GLU A 457 1.43 -8.86 -26.41
CA GLU A 457 1.97 -9.22 -27.73
C GLU A 457 1.23 -8.55 -28.90
N ILE A 458 0.01 -8.05 -28.67
CA ILE A 458 -0.81 -7.35 -29.68
C ILE A 458 -0.31 -5.91 -29.89
N GLN A 459 0.34 -5.32 -28.89
CA GLN A 459 0.93 -3.98 -28.94
C GLN A 459 2.47 -4.07 -29.08
N LYS A 460 2.99 -4.18 -30.32
CA LYS A 460 4.45 -4.16 -30.63
C LYS A 460 5.09 -2.75 -30.46
N PRO A 461 6.43 -2.58 -30.60
CA PRO A 461 7.55 -3.08 -29.79
C PRO A 461 8.38 -1.93 -29.14
N TYR A 462 7.91 -0.68 -29.14
CA TYR A 462 8.77 0.48 -28.80
C TYR A 462 8.68 0.97 -27.35
N SER A 463 7.78 0.40 -26.55
CA SER A 463 7.69 0.56 -25.10
C SER A 463 6.93 -0.66 -24.61
N ILE A 464 7.55 -1.56 -23.86
CA ILE A 464 6.93 -2.84 -23.45
C ILE A 464 5.59 -2.53 -22.76
N PRO A 465 4.42 -2.74 -23.40
CA PRO A 465 3.17 -2.52 -22.73
C PRO A 465 2.88 -3.80 -21.95
N ILE A 466 3.07 -3.73 -20.64
CA ILE A 466 2.70 -4.82 -19.74
C ILE A 466 1.18 -4.93 -19.71
N ILE A 467 0.65 -6.16 -19.70
CA ILE A 467 -0.80 -6.37 -19.56
C ILE A 467 -1.22 -5.66 -18.27
N PRO A 468 -2.22 -4.75 -18.33
CA PRO A 468 -2.61 -4.00 -17.15
C PRO A 468 -3.10 -4.97 -16.08
N ASN A 469 -2.74 -4.66 -14.84
CA ASN A 469 -3.08 -5.50 -13.69
C ASN A 469 -4.59 -5.63 -13.44
N ILE A 470 -5.35 -4.61 -13.84
CA ILE A 470 -6.82 -4.56 -13.78
C ILE A 470 -7.40 -4.41 -15.19
N GLU A 471 -8.58 -4.99 -15.41
CA GLU A 471 -9.37 -4.70 -16.60
C GLU A 471 -10.03 -3.32 -16.45
N PHE A 472 -9.62 -2.37 -17.30
CA PHE A 472 -10.14 -1.00 -17.29
C PHE A 472 -11.64 -0.96 -17.62
N ASP A 473 -12.13 -1.88 -18.46
CA ASP A 473 -13.56 -2.02 -18.73
C ASP A 473 -14.24 -2.86 -17.64
N VAL A 474 -14.63 -2.19 -16.54
CA VAL A 474 -15.31 -2.83 -15.41
C VAL A 474 -16.60 -3.54 -15.83
N LEU A 475 -17.31 -3.04 -16.86
CA LEU A 475 -18.53 -3.67 -17.37
C LEU A 475 -18.24 -5.02 -18.02
N LYS A 476 -17.10 -5.13 -18.71
CA LYS A 476 -16.62 -6.40 -19.27
C LYS A 476 -16.26 -7.38 -18.16
N SER A 477 -15.55 -6.94 -17.13
CA SER A 477 -15.26 -7.76 -15.94
C SER A 477 -16.53 -8.24 -15.25
N TYR A 478 -17.49 -7.34 -15.05
CA TYR A 478 -18.78 -7.64 -14.43
C TYR A 478 -19.51 -8.74 -15.21
N LYS A 479 -19.68 -8.56 -16.53
CA LYS A 479 -20.36 -9.54 -17.39
C LYS A 479 -19.67 -10.89 -17.38
N LYS A 480 -18.34 -10.90 -17.33
CA LYS A 480 -17.56 -12.14 -17.30
C LYS A 480 -17.66 -12.85 -15.97
N LEU A 481 -17.54 -12.13 -14.85
CA LEU A 481 -17.56 -12.67 -13.50
C LEU A 481 -18.96 -13.21 -13.14
N TRP A 482 -20.02 -12.47 -13.49
CA TRP A 482 -21.39 -12.77 -13.08
C TRP A 482 -22.24 -13.45 -14.16
N GLY A 483 -21.76 -13.54 -15.40
CA GLY A 483 -22.51 -14.13 -16.51
C GLY A 483 -23.77 -13.37 -16.92
N ARG A 484 -23.92 -12.11 -16.48
CA ARG A 484 -25.08 -11.24 -16.77
C ARG A 484 -24.69 -9.77 -16.90
N ALA A 485 -25.59 -8.96 -17.46
CA ALA A 485 -25.46 -7.51 -17.43
C ALA A 485 -26.00 -6.93 -16.10
N PRO A 486 -25.53 -5.75 -15.67
CA PRO A 486 -26.13 -5.01 -14.56
C PRO A 486 -27.61 -4.70 -14.85
N ARG A 487 -28.47 -4.66 -13.82
CA ARG A 487 -29.94 -4.56 -13.98
C ARG A 487 -30.44 -3.33 -14.76
N GLU A 488 -29.68 -2.24 -14.80
CA GLU A 488 -30.02 -1.03 -15.58
C GLU A 488 -29.07 -0.78 -16.75
N GLY A 489 -28.25 -1.77 -17.10
CA GLY A 489 -27.18 -1.62 -18.08
C GLY A 489 -26.06 -0.66 -17.65
N ARG A 490 -26.08 -0.20 -16.39
CA ARG A 490 -25.10 0.70 -15.78
C ARG A 490 -24.53 0.10 -14.50
N LEU A 491 -23.26 0.35 -14.24
CA LEU A 491 -22.60 -0.02 -12.99
C LEU A 491 -23.03 0.95 -11.89
N VAL A 492 -23.29 0.43 -10.70
CA VAL A 492 -23.61 1.23 -9.51
C VAL A 492 -22.32 1.79 -8.91
N ASP A 493 -22.37 3.00 -8.35
CA ASP A 493 -21.24 3.55 -7.60
C ASP A 493 -21.00 2.71 -6.35
N ASP A 494 -19.84 2.07 -6.32
CA ASP A 494 -19.38 1.23 -5.24
C ASP A 494 -18.50 1.98 -4.24
N GLU A 495 -18.45 3.32 -4.29
CA GLU A 495 -17.75 4.18 -3.33
C GLU A 495 -16.21 4.02 -3.37
N ILE A 496 -15.66 3.41 -4.44
CA ILE A 496 -14.22 3.54 -4.75
C ILE A 496 -14.02 4.87 -5.48
N GLN A 497 -13.36 5.81 -4.80
CA GLN A 497 -12.75 6.96 -5.47
C GLN A 497 -11.49 6.49 -6.19
N MET A 498 -11.63 6.05 -7.45
CA MET A 498 -10.50 6.01 -8.36
C MET A 498 -10.28 7.45 -8.83
N GLU A 499 -9.29 8.14 -8.28
CA GLU A 499 -8.68 9.22 -9.05
C GLU A 499 -8.29 8.61 -10.39
N ILE A 500 -8.93 9.07 -11.46
CA ILE A 500 -8.52 8.71 -12.81
C ILE A 500 -7.09 9.21 -12.90
N ILE A 501 -6.14 8.27 -12.90
CA ILE A 501 -4.74 8.55 -13.19
C ILE A 501 -4.70 8.88 -14.68
N ALA A 502 -5.04 10.12 -14.99
CA ALA A 502 -4.78 10.72 -16.27
C ALA A 502 -3.26 10.93 -16.34
N ASN A 503 -2.67 10.27 -17.34
CA ASN A 503 -1.25 10.25 -17.67
C ASN A 503 -0.47 11.55 -17.42
#